data_AF-A0A2A4RY30-F1
#
_entry.id   AF-A0A2A4RY30-F1
#
_cell.length_a   1.000
_cell.length_b   1.000
_cell.length_c   1.000
_cell.angle_alpha   90.00
_cell.angle_beta   90.00
_cell.angle_gamma   90.00
#
_symmetry.space_group_name_H-M   'P 1'
#
loop_
_entity.id
_entity.type
_entity.pdbx_description
1 polymer ?
#
loop_
_entity_poly.entity_id
_entity_poly.type
_entity_poly.pdbx_seq_one_letter_code
_entity_poly.pdbx_strand_id
1 'polypeptide(L)'
;MVSKSRQLVERPSGTGKISRDNEEIATATYLLDVVQSIQAQPVYRERREGIPNRQEVRGQLRVVDGQADLREGIFTLELTDGRRWEFFATKGDPDTGSYTVVRGGKPL
;
A
#
# COMPACT_ATOMS: atom_id res chain seq x y z
N MET A 1 16.08 -11.73 -22.19
CA MET A 1 15.95 -10.64 -21.19
C MET A 1 14.48 -10.60 -20.77
N VAL A 2 14.15 -10.84 -19.50
CA VAL A 2 12.76 -10.77 -19.02
C VAL A 2 12.45 -9.31 -18.73
N SER A 3 11.60 -8.68 -19.54
CA SER A 3 11.12 -7.32 -19.24
C SER A 3 10.11 -7.39 -18.10
N LYS A 4 10.50 -6.85 -16.94
CA LYS A 4 9.57 -6.60 -15.84
C LYS A 4 8.93 -5.24 -16.07
N SER A 5 7.69 -5.23 -16.54
CA SER A 5 6.90 -4.00 -16.66
C SER A 5 6.06 -3.83 -15.41
N ARG A 6 6.12 -2.64 -14.80
CA ARG A 6 5.26 -2.23 -13.68
C ARG A 6 4.06 -1.48 -14.25
N GLN A 7 2.86 -1.96 -13.98
CA GLN A 7 1.62 -1.29 -14.38
C GLN A 7 0.88 -0.79 -13.14
N LEU A 8 0.49 0.49 -13.12
CA LEU A 8 -0.44 1.01 -12.13
C LEU A 8 -1.83 0.42 -12.42
N VAL A 9 -2.41 -0.26 -11.45
CA VAL A 9 -3.71 -0.92 -11.56
C VAL A 9 -4.80 -0.08 -10.92
N GLU A 10 -4.51 0.49 -9.76
CA GLU A 10 -5.49 1.24 -8.97
C GLU A 10 -4.80 2.37 -8.21
N ARG A 11 -5.50 3.48 -8.01
CA ARG A 11 -5.07 4.59 -7.17
C ARG A 11 -6.16 4.96 -6.15
N PRO A 12 -6.35 4.16 -5.09
CA PRO A 12 -7.33 4.51 -4.06
C PRO A 12 -6.87 5.76 -3.30
N SER A 13 -7.80 6.67 -3.09
CA SER A 13 -7.61 7.87 -2.28
C SER A 13 -8.84 8.14 -1.44
N GLY A 14 -8.66 8.77 -0.29
CA GLY A 14 -9.75 9.04 0.63
C GLY A 14 -9.26 9.31 2.05
N THR A 15 -10.17 9.22 3.00
CA THR A 15 -9.89 9.33 4.43
C THR A 15 -10.13 7.98 5.07
N GLY A 16 -9.13 7.47 5.76
CA GLY A 16 -9.16 6.16 6.40
C GLY A 16 -8.80 6.23 7.87
N LYS A 17 -9.19 5.18 8.59
CA LYS A 17 -8.87 5.01 10.01
C LYS A 17 -7.60 4.20 10.13
N ILE A 18 -6.71 4.62 11.01
CA ILE A 18 -5.50 3.91 11.35
C ILE A 18 -5.70 3.23 12.69
N SER A 19 -5.46 1.92 12.70
CA SER A 19 -5.50 1.11 13.91
C SER A 19 -4.15 0.44 14.16
N ARG A 20 -3.84 0.21 15.43
CA ARG A 20 -2.73 -0.62 15.90
C ARG A 20 -3.29 -1.63 16.89
N ASP A 21 -2.96 -2.90 16.72
CA ASP A 21 -3.43 -3.96 17.62
C ASP A 21 -4.97 -3.98 17.82
N ASN A 22 -5.72 -3.67 16.74
CA ASN A 22 -7.18 -3.48 16.70
C ASN A 22 -7.75 -2.26 17.46
N GLU A 23 -6.90 -1.37 17.97
CA GLU A 23 -7.29 -0.10 18.56
C GLU A 23 -7.14 1.03 17.53
N GLU A 24 -8.18 1.88 17.37
CA GLU A 24 -8.11 3.08 16.53
C GLU A 24 -7.21 4.12 17.18
N ILE A 25 -6.14 4.54 16.50
CA ILE A 25 -5.14 5.48 17.02
C ILE A 25 -5.15 6.84 16.32
N ALA A 26 -5.62 6.88 15.07
CA ALA A 26 -5.61 8.10 14.26
C ALA A 26 -6.54 7.98 13.04
N THR A 27 -6.86 9.13 12.45
CA THR A 27 -7.47 9.24 11.13
C THR A 27 -6.49 9.88 10.17
N ALA A 28 -6.37 9.33 8.96
CA ALA A 28 -5.45 9.83 7.94
C ALA A 28 -6.11 9.92 6.57
N THR A 29 -5.76 10.95 5.82
CA THR A 29 -5.97 10.98 4.37
C THR A 29 -4.90 10.12 3.70
N TYR A 30 -5.30 9.35 2.69
CA TYR A 30 -4.42 8.45 1.97
C TYR A 30 -4.47 8.67 0.47
N LEU A 31 -3.31 8.44 -0.17
CA LEU A 31 -3.16 8.32 -1.61
C LEU A 31 -2.26 7.12 -1.88
N LEU A 32 -2.85 6.03 -2.34
CA LEU A 32 -2.18 4.75 -2.52
C LEU A 32 -2.06 4.44 -4.01
N ASP A 33 -0.95 3.86 -4.42
CA ASP A 33 -0.69 3.30 -5.74
C ASP A 33 -0.60 1.78 -5.61
N VAL A 34 -1.55 1.09 -6.24
CA VAL A 34 -1.52 -0.38 -6.41
C VAL A 34 -0.84 -0.68 -7.74
N VAL A 35 0.38 -1.17 -7.67
CA VAL A 35 1.21 -1.48 -8.84
C VAL A 35 1.32 -3.00 -8.99
N GLN A 36 1.01 -3.51 -10.17
CA GLN A 36 1.17 -4.92 -10.49
C GLN A 36 2.40 -5.11 -11.36
N SER A 37 3.25 -6.04 -10.96
CA SER A 37 4.38 -6.48 -11.78
C SER A 37 3.93 -7.54 -12.77
N ILE A 38 4.05 -7.24 -14.07
CA ILE A 38 3.82 -8.19 -15.15
C ILE A 38 5.18 -8.77 -15.56
N GLN A 39 5.37 -10.08 -15.40
CA GLN A 39 6.50 -10.76 -16.01
C GLN A 39 6.09 -11.19 -17.42
N ALA A 40 6.61 -10.49 -18.43
CA ALA A 40 6.54 -10.97 -19.81
C ALA A 40 7.55 -12.11 -19.97
N GLN A 41 7.10 -13.37 -19.93
CA GLN A 41 7.90 -14.49 -20.40
C GLN A 41 7.87 -14.48 -21.95
N PRO A 42 8.99 -14.69 -22.66
CA PRO A 42 8.95 -14.90 -24.10
C PRO A 42 8.29 -16.26 -24.39
N VAL A 43 7.02 -16.25 -24.82
CA VAL A 43 6.24 -17.48 -25.07
C VAL A 43 6.45 -17.94 -26.52
N TYR A 44 7.17 -19.05 -26.70
CA TYR A 44 7.02 -19.90 -27.89
C TYR A 44 5.73 -20.71 -27.71
N ARG A 45 4.69 -20.34 -28.46
CA ARG A 45 3.40 -21.03 -28.64
C ARG A 45 2.50 -21.25 -27.40
N GLU A 46 1.22 -21.03 -27.69
CA GLU A 46 0.02 -21.36 -26.92
C GLU A 46 -0.38 -20.44 -25.75
N ARG A 47 -1.61 -19.91 -25.91
CA ARG A 47 -2.43 -19.12 -24.99
C ARG A 47 -2.10 -19.43 -23.51
N ARG A 48 -1.76 -18.40 -22.74
CA ARG A 48 -2.04 -18.31 -21.31
C ARG A 48 -1.90 -16.87 -20.83
N GLU A 49 -2.93 -16.42 -20.12
CA GLU A 49 -3.02 -15.16 -19.40
C GLU A 49 -1.72 -14.90 -18.62
N GLY A 50 -1.14 -13.70 -18.79
CA GLY A 50 0.06 -13.31 -18.06
C GLY A 50 -0.19 -13.39 -16.56
N ILE A 51 0.48 -14.32 -15.88
CA ILE A 51 0.30 -14.56 -14.45
C ILE A 51 0.70 -13.29 -13.69
N PRO A 52 -0.22 -12.64 -12.94
CA PRO A 52 0.11 -11.54 -12.04
C PRO A 52 1.18 -11.98 -11.05
N ASN A 53 2.39 -11.43 -11.14
CA ASN A 53 3.51 -12.01 -10.40
C ASN A 53 3.77 -11.32 -9.04
N ARG A 54 3.21 -10.12 -8.81
CA ARG A 54 3.17 -9.48 -7.47
C ARG A 54 2.34 -8.20 -7.54
N GLN A 55 1.45 -7.98 -6.58
CA GLN A 55 0.85 -6.66 -6.33
C GLN A 55 1.65 -5.95 -5.23
N GLU A 56 2.25 -4.82 -5.58
CA GLU A 56 2.91 -3.91 -4.66
C GLU A 56 1.95 -2.75 -4.37
N VAL A 57 1.67 -2.49 -3.10
CA VAL A 57 0.88 -1.32 -2.69
C VAL A 57 1.78 -0.40 -1.89
N ARG A 58 1.86 0.86 -2.33
CA ARG A 58 2.67 1.91 -1.72
C ARG A 58 1.93 3.23 -1.82
N GLY A 59 2.20 4.16 -0.93
CA GLY A 59 1.53 5.45 -1.03
C GLY A 59 1.96 6.44 0.02
N GLN A 60 1.19 7.52 0.09
CA GLN A 60 1.34 8.58 1.07
C GLN A 60 0.14 8.58 2.00
N LEU A 61 0.40 8.69 3.29
CA LEU A 61 -0.58 8.98 4.32
C LEU A 61 -0.30 10.34 4.90
N ARG A 62 -1.36 11.07 5.24
CA ARG A 62 -1.28 12.28 6.03
C ARG A 62 -2.28 12.16 7.17
N VAL A 63 -1.77 12.06 8.39
CA VAL A 63 -2.57 12.07 9.62
C VAL A 63 -3.25 13.43 9.73
N VAL A 64 -4.57 13.41 9.88
CA VAL A 64 -5.40 14.63 9.98
C VAL A 64 -6.08 14.76 11.33
N ASP A 65 -6.20 13.66 12.07
CA ASP A 65 -6.74 13.64 13.42
C ASP A 65 -6.09 12.50 14.23
N GLY A 66 -5.87 12.74 15.52
CA GLY A 66 -5.07 11.88 16.39
C GLY A 66 -3.56 12.17 16.34
N GLN A 67 -2.84 11.69 17.35
CA GLN A 67 -1.39 11.86 17.49
C GLN A 67 -0.72 10.48 17.44
N ALA A 68 -0.52 9.97 16.22
CA ALA A 68 0.13 8.68 15.98
C ALA A 68 1.48 8.87 15.29
N ASP A 69 2.55 8.43 15.94
CA ASP A 69 3.85 8.25 15.28
C ASP A 69 3.81 6.93 14.51
N LEU A 70 3.75 7.03 13.17
CA LEU A 70 3.66 5.87 12.29
C LEU A 70 5.03 5.35 11.85
N ARG A 71 6.14 5.94 12.33
CA ARG A 71 7.51 5.56 11.90
C ARG A 71 7.91 4.17 12.36
N GLU A 72 7.39 3.72 13.50
CA GLU A 72 7.76 2.44 14.11
C GLU A 72 6.53 1.58 14.36
N GLY A 73 6.45 0.45 13.65
CA GLY A 73 5.42 -0.55 13.84
C GLY A 73 4.70 -0.96 12.55
N ILE A 74 3.76 -1.88 12.73
CA ILE A 74 2.81 -2.29 11.70
C ILE A 74 1.45 -1.74 12.12
N PHE A 75 0.78 -1.10 11.19
CA PHE A 75 -0.49 -0.43 11.39
C PHE A 75 -1.49 -0.94 10.36
N THR A 76 -2.77 -0.88 10.68
CA THR A 76 -3.86 -1.23 9.77
C THR A 76 -4.55 0.03 9.32
N LEU A 77 -4.63 0.26 8.01
CA LEU A 77 -5.44 1.30 7.40
C LEU A 77 -6.76 0.71 6.92
N GLU A 78 -7.86 1.21 7.46
CA GLU A 78 -9.20 0.98 6.92
C GLU A 78 -9.54 2.05 5.88
N LEU A 79 -9.71 1.63 4.63
CA LEU A 79 -10.08 2.48 3.51
C LEU A 79 -11.57 2.82 3.53
N THR A 80 -11.96 3.85 2.78
CA THR A 80 -13.37 4.29 2.64
C THR A 80 -14.29 3.23 2.04
N ASP A 81 -13.74 2.26 1.31
CA ASP A 81 -14.48 1.14 0.72
C ASP A 81 -14.58 -0.09 1.65
N GLY A 82 -14.12 0.04 2.90
CA GLY A 82 -14.12 -1.02 3.90
C GLY A 82 -12.96 -2.02 3.78
N ARG A 83 -12.08 -1.90 2.78
CA ARG A 83 -10.87 -2.72 2.72
C ARG A 83 -9.91 -2.32 3.84
N ARG A 84 -9.28 -3.33 4.47
CA ARG A 84 -8.27 -3.13 5.52
C ARG A 84 -6.92 -3.62 5.04
N TRP A 85 -5.89 -2.77 5.13
CA TRP A 85 -4.53 -3.12 4.74
C TRP A 85 -3.55 -2.85 5.86
N GLU A 86 -2.75 -3.86 6.18
CA GLU A 86 -1.57 -3.70 7.02
C GLU A 86 -0.49 -2.91 6.24
N PHE A 87 0.18 -1.98 6.91
CA PHE A 87 1.23 -1.14 6.36
C PHE A 87 2.27 -0.80 7.41
N PHE A 88 3.43 -0.35 6.96
CA PHE A 88 4.43 0.29 7.80
C PHE A 88 4.97 1.53 7.08
N ALA A 89 5.39 2.55 7.82
CA ALA A 89 6.02 3.72 7.23
C ALA A 89 7.47 3.42 6.88
N THR A 90 7.87 3.83 5.68
CA THR A 90 9.26 3.80 5.21
C THR A 90 9.95 5.14 5.42
N LYS A 91 9.17 6.23 5.42
CA LYS A 91 9.58 7.59 5.72
C LYS A 91 8.41 8.30 6.39
N GLY A 92 8.69 9.20 7.31
CA GLY A 92 7.66 9.95 8.02
C GLY A 92 8.21 11.22 8.62
N ASP A 93 7.42 12.28 8.56
CA ASP A 93 7.63 13.54 9.24
C ASP A 93 6.47 13.73 10.24
N PRO A 94 6.71 13.51 11.54
CA PRO A 94 5.68 13.59 12.56
C PRO A 94 5.18 15.03 12.79
N ASP A 95 5.98 16.04 12.49
CA ASP A 95 5.61 17.45 12.64
C ASP A 95 4.54 17.84 11.59
N THR A 96 4.64 17.28 10.38
CA THR A 96 3.66 17.49 9.30
C THR A 96 2.58 16.42 9.22
N GLY A 97 2.72 15.34 10.01
CA GLY A 97 1.86 14.16 9.96
C GLY A 97 1.92 13.39 8.65
N SER A 98 2.97 13.58 7.83
CA SER A 98 3.08 13.00 6.48
C SER A 98 3.99 11.78 6.46
N TYR A 99 3.51 10.67 5.90
CA TYR A 99 4.19 9.38 5.90
C TYR A 99 4.16 8.73 4.52
N THR A 100 5.29 8.18 4.09
CA THR A 100 5.35 7.27 2.94
C THR A 100 5.24 5.84 3.45
N VAL A 101 4.22 5.12 3.01
CA VAL A 101 3.90 3.78 3.50
C VAL A 101 3.97 2.74 2.40
N VAL A 102 4.24 1.51 2.80
CA VAL A 102 4.14 0.34 1.95
C VAL A 102 3.34 -0.73 2.68
N ARG A 103 2.63 -1.56 1.91
CA ARG A 103 1.84 -2.65 2.51
C ARG A 103 2.75 -3.62 3.26
N GLY A 104 2.43 -3.83 4.53
CA GLY A 104 2.99 -4.83 5.42
C GLY A 104 2.11 -6.08 5.35
N GLY A 105 2.74 -7.24 5.38
CA GLY A 105 2.08 -8.52 5.12
C GLY A 105 3.07 -9.36 4.36
N LYS A 106 3.54 -10.44 5.00
CA LYS A 106 4.65 -11.28 4.55
C LYS A 106 4.74 -11.37 3.02
N PRO A 107 5.86 -10.98 2.39
CA PRO A 107 6.12 -11.49 1.06
C PRO A 107 6.29 -13.00 1.20
N LEU A 108 5.41 -13.77 0.57
CA LEU A 108 5.71 -15.16 0.22
C LEU A 108 6.93 -15.17 -0.71
#